data_AF-A0A1W9PDS3-F1
#
_entry.id   AF-A0A1W9PDS3-F1
#
_cell.length_a   1.000
_cell.length_b   1.000
_cell.length_c   1.000
_cell.angle_alpha   90.00
_cell.angle_beta   90.00
_cell.angle_gamma   90.00
#
_symmetry.space_group_name_H-M   'P 1'
#
loop_
_entity.id
_entity.type
_entity.pdbx_description
1 polymer ?
#
loop_
_entity_poly.entity_id
_entity_poly.type
_entity_poly.pdbx_seq_one_letter_code
_entity_poly.pdbx_strand_id
1 'polypeptide(L)'
;MNNEKDKKEEYQPRLLLEYKNNVVPALKKKLGYKNIHEIPKLEKIVINVGFGEAISNPKLLETVMNDIAIITGQWPVKRRARRSVSNFKLRAGVPIGCKVTIRGKRMYEFYDRLVNTA
;
A
#
# COMPACT_ATOMS: atom_id res chain seq x y z
N MET A 1 -0.98 -42.44 -6.51
CA MET A 1 0.39 -42.21 -7.03
C MET A 1 0.53 -40.72 -7.28
N ASN A 2 1.17 -40.05 -6.32
CA ASN A 2 1.84 -38.73 -6.41
C ASN A 2 1.06 -37.53 -6.97
N ASN A 3 0.65 -36.62 -6.08
CA ASN A 3 1.08 -35.22 -6.18
C ASN A 3 0.98 -34.52 -4.81
N GLU A 4 1.79 -34.98 -3.86
CA GLU A 4 2.17 -34.21 -2.65
C GLU A 4 3.33 -33.22 -2.94
N LYS A 5 3.71 -33.03 -4.21
CA LYS A 5 4.92 -32.29 -4.62
C LYS A 5 4.67 -30.89 -5.21
N ASP A 6 3.63 -30.19 -4.78
CA ASP A 6 3.42 -28.77 -5.15
C ASP A 6 2.96 -27.87 -3.98
N LYS A 7 3.22 -28.25 -2.72
CA LYS A 7 3.18 -27.28 -1.62
C LYS A 7 4.48 -26.48 -1.62
N LYS A 8 4.61 -25.53 -2.55
CA LYS A 8 5.55 -24.41 -2.37
C LYS A 8 5.23 -23.80 -1.01
N GLU A 9 6.20 -23.79 -0.10
CA GLU A 9 6.05 -23.14 1.21
C GLU A 9 5.47 -21.73 0.99
N GLU A 10 4.19 -21.58 1.34
CA GLU A 10 3.47 -20.38 1.00
C GLU A 10 3.85 -19.29 2.02
N TYR A 11 4.76 -18.40 1.64
CA TYR A 11 5.21 -17.30 2.50
C TYR A 11 4.00 -16.53 3.06
N GLN A 12 3.89 -16.51 4.39
CA GLN A 12 2.90 -15.72 5.12
C GLN A 12 3.59 -14.59 5.88
N PRO A 13 3.17 -13.33 5.69
CA PRO A 13 3.73 -12.21 6.44
C PRO A 13 3.52 -12.38 7.95
N ARG A 14 4.55 -12.05 8.74
CA ARG A 14 4.53 -12.15 10.21
C ARG A 14 3.28 -11.51 10.84
N LEU A 15 2.98 -10.27 10.46
CA LEU A 15 1.81 -9.53 10.92
C LEU A 15 0.47 -10.15 10.53
N LEU A 16 0.39 -10.86 9.41
CA LEU A 16 -0.84 -11.54 9.01
C LEU A 16 -1.13 -12.71 9.98
N LEU A 17 -0.08 -13.42 10.40
CA LEU A 17 -0.18 -14.52 11.35
C LEU A 17 -0.51 -13.99 12.76
N GLU A 18 0.15 -12.92 13.18
CA GLU A 18 -0.15 -12.22 14.44
C GLU A 18 -1.59 -11.68 14.48
N TYR A 19 -2.06 -11.09 13.38
CA TYR A 19 -3.42 -10.60 13.26
C TYR A 19 -4.44 -11.73 13.47
N LYS A 20 -4.26 -12.88 12.81
CA LYS A 20 -5.18 -14.02 12.92
C LYS A 20 -5.15 -14.68 14.31
N ASN A 21 -3.97 -14.84 14.90
CA ASN A 21 -3.81 -15.64 16.12
C ASN A 21 -4.05 -14.82 17.39
N ASN A 22 -3.60 -13.57 17.42
CA ASN A 22 -3.61 -12.75 18.65
C ASN A 22 -4.65 -11.63 18.58
N VAL A 23 -4.69 -10.89 17.48
CA VAL A 23 -5.52 -9.68 17.37
C VAL A 23 -7.00 -10.03 17.20
N VAL A 24 -7.35 -11.01 16.35
CA VAL A 24 -8.73 -11.45 16.12
C VAL A 24 -9.41 -11.93 17.41
N PRO A 25 -8.82 -12.85 18.22
CA PRO A 25 -9.44 -13.26 19.48
C PRO A 25 -9.53 -12.14 20.51
N ALA A 26 -8.52 -11.26 20.58
CA ALA A 26 -8.51 -10.13 21.50
C ALA A 26 -9.62 -9.12 21.18
N LEU A 27 -9.81 -8.79 19.89
CA LEU A 27 -10.88 -7.90 19.45
C LEU A 27 -12.26 -8.50 19.67
N LYS A 28 -12.44 -9.80 19.38
CA LYS A 28 -13.69 -10.51 19.64
C LYS A 28 -14.08 -10.46 21.12
N LYS A 29 -13.12 -10.68 22.02
CA LYS A 29 -13.35 -10.61 23.48
C LYS A 29 -13.65 -9.19 23.95
N LYS A 30 -12.92 -8.18 23.46
CA LYS A 30 -13.08 -6.78 23.89
C LYS A 30 -14.37 -6.13 23.39
N LEU A 31 -14.77 -6.41 22.15
CA LEU A 31 -15.86 -5.71 21.46
C LEU A 31 -17.12 -6.58 21.31
N GLY A 32 -17.09 -7.84 21.74
CA GLY A 32 -18.27 -8.70 21.82
C GLY A 32 -18.87 -9.07 20.46
N TYR A 33 -18.07 -9.07 19.38
CA TYR A 33 -18.56 -9.40 18.03
C TYR A 33 -19.16 -10.80 17.97
N LYS A 34 -20.39 -10.89 17.44
CA LYS A 34 -21.12 -12.15 17.28
C LYS A 34 -20.62 -12.92 16.06
N ASN A 35 -20.26 -12.20 14.99
CA ASN A 35 -19.77 -12.79 13.75
C ASN A 35 -18.26 -12.55 13.57
N ILE A 36 -17.56 -13.56 13.07
CA ILE A 36 -16.11 -13.49 12.80
C ILE A 36 -15.81 -12.47 11.69
N HIS A 37 -16.75 -12.29 10.75
CA HIS A 37 -16.61 -11.35 9.64
C HIS A 37 -16.82 -9.87 10.02
N GLU A 38 -17.31 -9.58 11.22
CA GLU A 38 -17.45 -8.20 11.74
C GLU A 38 -16.11 -7.60 12.19
N ILE A 39 -15.09 -8.45 12.36
CA ILE A 39 -13.81 -8.03 12.92
C ILE A 39 -13.09 -7.13 11.90
N PRO A 40 -12.65 -5.93 12.31
CA PRO A 40 -12.01 -4.99 11.39
C PRO A 40 -10.71 -5.56 10.83
N LYS A 41 -10.56 -5.44 9.50
CA LYS A 41 -9.39 -5.91 8.76
C LYS A 41 -8.78 -4.77 7.95
N LEU A 42 -7.47 -4.81 7.76
CA LEU A 42 -6.80 -3.91 6.81
C LEU A 42 -7.19 -4.33 5.38
N GLU A 43 -7.79 -3.42 4.61
CA GLU A 43 -8.20 -3.70 3.23
C GLU A 43 -7.11 -3.30 2.22
N LYS A 44 -6.54 -2.11 2.39
CA LYS A 44 -5.51 -1.55 1.49
C LYS A 44 -4.70 -0.48 2.20
N ILE A 45 -3.44 -0.35 1.79
CA ILE A 45 -2.60 0.81 2.11
C ILE A 45 -2.36 1.58 0.81
N VAL A 46 -2.67 2.89 0.84
CA VAL A 46 -2.46 3.79 -0.29
C VAL A 46 -1.38 4.78 0.09
N ILE A 47 -0.29 4.77 -0.67
CA ILE A 47 0.79 5.76 -0.55
C ILE A 47 0.60 6.73 -1.70
N ASN A 48 0.53 8.01 -1.37
CA ASN A 48 0.28 9.07 -2.33
C ASN A 48 1.30 10.18 -2.09
N VAL A 49 2.05 10.52 -3.13
CA VAL A 49 3.03 11.60 -3.08
C VAL A 49 2.67 12.64 -4.14
N GLY A 50 2.42 13.87 -3.67
CA GLY A 50 2.10 15.01 -4.52
C GLY A 50 3.27 15.96 -4.58
N PHE A 51 3.68 16.35 -5.79
CA PHE A 51 4.77 17.29 -6.02
C PHE A 51 4.19 18.55 -6.65
N GLY A 52 4.08 19.62 -5.87
CA GLY A 52 3.65 20.92 -6.40
C GLY A 52 4.58 21.43 -7.51
N GLU A 53 5.86 21.06 -7.44
CA GLU A 53 6.91 21.49 -8.38
C GLU A 53 7.11 20.54 -9.58
N ALA A 54 6.35 19.44 -9.67
CA ALA A 54 6.49 18.48 -10.79
C ALA A 54 6.18 19.10 -12.16
N ILE A 55 5.53 20.26 -12.21
CA ILE A 55 5.30 21.04 -13.44
C ILE A 55 6.63 21.54 -14.01
N SER A 56 7.58 21.92 -13.14
CA SER A 56 8.85 22.54 -13.52
C SER A 56 9.93 21.52 -13.83
N ASN A 57 9.90 20.36 -13.16
CA ASN A 57 10.93 19.33 -13.30
C ASN A 57 10.34 17.91 -13.42
N PRO A 58 10.14 17.40 -14.65
CA PRO A 58 9.60 16.06 -14.86
C PRO A 58 10.56 14.95 -14.42
N LYS A 59 11.87 15.22 -14.31
CA LYS A 59 12.86 14.22 -13.86
C LYS A 59 12.67 13.85 -12.39
N LEU A 60 12.31 14.82 -11.55
CA LEU A 60 12.06 14.58 -10.13
C LEU A 60 10.92 13.58 -9.91
N LEU A 61 9.89 13.65 -10.76
CA LEU A 61 8.77 12.72 -10.72
C LEU A 61 9.22 11.28 -11.03
N GLU A 62 10.16 11.09 -11.96
CA GLU A 62 10.70 9.77 -12.27
C GLU A 62 11.58 9.21 -11.15
N THR A 63 12.44 10.06 -10.55
CA THR A 63 13.25 9.66 -9.39
C THR A 63 12.40 9.15 -8.24
N VAL A 64 11.38 9.92 -7.85
CA VAL A 64 10.50 9.52 -6.74
C VAL A 64 9.72 8.25 -7.10
N MET A 65 9.27 8.12 -8.35
CA MET A 65 8.61 6.90 -8.77
C MET A 65 9.50 5.66 -8.61
N ASN A 66 10.80 5.78 -8.90
CA ASN A 66 11.76 4.72 -8.66
C ASN A 66 11.93 4.44 -7.16
N ASP A 67 12.03 5.48 -6.33
CA ASP A 67 12.17 5.31 -4.88
C ASP A 67 10.95 4.60 -4.27
N ILE A 68 9.74 5.01 -4.65
CA ILE A 68 8.50 4.35 -4.20
C ILE A 68 8.43 2.92 -4.71
N ALA A 69 8.88 2.67 -5.94
CA ALA A 69 8.93 1.32 -6.49
C ALA A 69 9.88 0.43 -5.69
N ILE A 70 11.03 0.94 -5.26
CA ILE A 70 11.98 0.22 -4.41
C ILE A 70 11.39 -0.05 -3.02
N ILE A 71 10.81 0.97 -2.38
CA ILE A 71 10.22 0.85 -1.03
C ILE A 71 9.07 -0.15 -0.99
N THR A 72 8.15 -0.05 -1.96
CA THR A 72 6.89 -0.81 -1.97
C THR A 72 6.95 -2.09 -2.78
N GLY A 73 7.99 -2.25 -3.61
CA GLY A 73 8.13 -3.31 -4.60
C GLY A 73 7.12 -3.22 -5.76
N GLN A 74 6.27 -2.19 -5.81
CA GLN A 74 5.22 -2.05 -6.80
C GLN A 74 5.39 -0.74 -7.58
N TRP A 75 5.30 -0.84 -8.91
CA TRP A 75 5.40 0.34 -9.76
C TRP A 75 4.25 1.33 -9.49
N PRO A 76 4.55 2.59 -9.16
CA PRO A 76 3.52 3.58 -8.86
C PRO A 76 2.82 4.11 -10.13
N VAL A 77 1.59 4.59 -9.97
CA VAL A 77 0.77 5.17 -11.03
C VAL A 77 0.90 6.69 -11.04
N LYS A 78 1.25 7.27 -12.19
CA LYS A 78 1.28 8.73 -12.42
C LYS A 78 -0.14 9.32 -12.32
N ARG A 79 -0.33 10.33 -11.47
CA ARG A 79 -1.56 11.10 -11.30
C ARG A 79 -1.48 12.40 -12.10
N ARG A 80 -2.47 12.60 -12.97
CA ARG A 80 -2.65 13.84 -13.73
C ARG A 80 -3.62 14.79 -13.05
N ALA A 81 -3.42 16.08 -13.29
CA ALA A 81 -4.32 17.17 -12.94
C ALA A 81 -5.72 16.95 -13.51
N ARG A 82 -6.75 17.00 -12.65
CA ARG A 82 -8.15 16.98 -13.11
C ARG A 82 -8.70 18.38 -13.44
N ARG A 83 -8.21 19.41 -12.76
CA ARG A 83 -8.65 20.80 -12.91
C ARG A 83 -7.45 21.69 -13.19
N SER A 84 -7.67 22.75 -13.95
CA SER A 84 -6.69 23.82 -14.14
C SER A 84 -6.86 24.85 -13.02
N VAL A 85 -5.76 25.26 -12.40
CA VAL A 85 -5.77 26.25 -11.32
C VAL A 85 -4.63 27.25 -11.56
N SER A 86 -4.99 28.51 -11.81
CA SER A 86 -4.05 29.56 -12.21
C SER A 86 -3.00 29.85 -11.13
N ASN A 87 -3.37 29.83 -9.84
CA ASN A 87 -2.44 30.07 -8.73
C ASN A 87 -1.27 29.07 -8.69
N PHE A 88 -1.50 27.83 -9.13
CA PHE A 88 -0.48 26.78 -9.16
C PHE A 88 0.16 26.62 -10.54
N LYS A 89 -0.11 27.55 -11.48
CA LYS A 89 0.32 27.48 -12.89
C LYS A 89 0.00 26.13 -13.56
N LEU A 90 -1.12 25.53 -13.16
CA LEU A 90 -1.41 24.12 -13.40
C LEU A 90 -2.52 23.99 -14.44
N ARG A 91 -2.26 23.18 -15.47
CA ARG A 91 -3.24 22.84 -16.52
C ARG A 91 -3.74 21.41 -16.35
N ALA A 92 -5.00 21.18 -16.73
CA ALA A 92 -5.57 19.83 -16.77
C ALA A 92 -4.71 18.89 -17.65
N GLY A 93 -4.52 17.66 -17.19
CA GLY A 93 -3.71 16.64 -17.87
C GLY A 93 -2.21 16.60 -17.49
N VAL A 94 -1.67 17.62 -16.82
CA VAL A 94 -0.27 17.63 -16.37
C VAL A 94 -0.05 16.62 -15.23
N PRO A 95 1.00 15.78 -15.27
CA PRO A 95 1.34 14.89 -14.16
C PRO A 95 1.84 15.69 -12.95
N ILE A 96 1.24 15.46 -11.78
CA ILE A 96 1.54 16.21 -10.53
C ILE A 96 2.14 15.30 -9.46
N GLY A 97 1.88 14.01 -9.54
CA GLY A 97 2.32 13.10 -8.50
C GLY A 97 2.17 11.65 -8.89
N CYS A 98 2.41 10.80 -7.91
CA CYS A 98 2.35 9.37 -8.06
C CYS A 98 1.61 8.76 -6.86
N LYS A 99 0.92 7.65 -7.11
CA LYS A 99 0.30 6.86 -6.05
C LYS A 99 0.57 5.38 -6.25
N VAL A 100 0.64 4.64 -5.17
CA VAL A 100 0.64 3.17 -5.21
C VAL A 100 -0.39 2.66 -4.22
N THR A 101 -1.06 1.57 -4.58
CA THR A 101 -2.06 0.93 -3.73
C THR A 101 -1.68 -0.52 -3.57
N ILE A 102 -1.33 -0.87 -2.33
CA ILE A 102 -0.83 -2.18 -1.96
C ILE A 102 -1.96 -2.92 -1.23
N ARG A 103 -2.18 -4.17 -1.61
CA ARG A 103 -3.21 -5.06 -1.05
C ARG A 103 -2.64 -6.46 -0.81
N GLY A 104 -3.37 -7.28 -0.06
CA GLY A 104 -2.99 -8.66 0.21
C GLY A 104 -1.71 -8.78 1.05
N LYS A 105 -0.86 -9.76 0.75
CA LYS A 105 0.34 -10.07 1.55
C LYS A 105 1.36 -8.92 1.59
N ARG A 106 1.63 -8.29 0.45
CA ARG A 106 2.57 -7.15 0.31
C ARG A 106 2.20 -5.97 1.20
N MET A 107 0.92 -5.80 1.51
CA MET A 107 0.43 -4.74 2.40
C MET A 107 0.89 -4.98 3.84
N TYR A 108 0.81 -6.22 4.31
CA TYR A 108 1.26 -6.59 5.65
C TYR A 108 2.79 -6.54 5.77
N GLU A 109 3.52 -6.94 4.74
CA GLU A 109 4.99 -6.77 4.68
C GLU A 109 5.41 -5.30 4.70
N PHE A 110 4.74 -4.46 3.89
CA PHE A 110 4.98 -3.04 3.89
C PHE A 110 4.70 -2.42 5.26
N TYR A 111 3.60 -2.79 5.90
CA TYR A 111 3.27 -2.36 7.26
C TYR A 111 4.32 -2.83 8.28
N ASP A 112 4.83 -4.06 8.14
CA ASP A 112 5.87 -4.61 9.02
C ASP A 112 7.14 -3.76 8.97
N ARG A 113 7.62 -3.46 7.76
CA ARG A 113 8.82 -2.65 7.55
C ARG A 113 8.62 -1.22 8.04
N LEU A 114 7.42 -0.67 7.83
CA LEU A 114 7.09 0.68 8.27
C LEU A 114 7.08 0.82 9.79
N VAL A 115 6.59 -0.18 10.52
CA VAL A 115 6.47 -0.08 11.99
C VAL A 115 7.73 -0.52 12.72
N ASN A 116 8.47 -1.52 12.20
CA ASN A 116 9.59 -2.12 12.92
C ASN A 116 10.97 -1.68 12.44
N THR A 117 11.10 -1.06 11.25
CA THR A 117 12.41 -0.77 10.63
C THR A 117 12.59 0.70 10.26
N ALA A 118 11.51 1.42 9.93
CA ALA A 118 11.58 2.80 9.46
C ALA A 118 11.96 3.81 10.55
#